data_AF-A0A450TTS5-F1
#
_entry.id   AF-A0A450TTS5-F1
#
_cell.length_a   1.000
_cell.length_b   1.000
_cell.length_c   1.000
_cell.angle_alpha   90.00
_cell.angle_beta   90.00
_cell.angle_gamma   90.00
#
_symmetry.space_group_name_H-M   'P 1'
#
loop_
_entity.id
_entity.type
_entity.pdbx_description
1 polymer ?
#
loop_
_entity_poly.entity_id
_entity_poly.type
_entity_poly.pdbx_seq_one_letter_code
_entity_poly.pdbx_strand_id
1 'polypeptide(L)'
;MESEAEIERGHTDLSMIVRPDMRQYRVLDILIEFKFVSLIDAGVDGKTPEGMDETTPRALPAVQAKQRKAEEGLVRYRKKLHRKFGDVLRLKCFSVVAVGFDLVVFSRFRPISGCCPGNDTR
;
A
#
# COMPACT_ATOMS: atom_id res chain seq x y z
N MET A 1 2.92 -15.87 1.62
CA MET A 1 2.28 -14.58 1.36
C MET A 1 0.95 -14.92 0.73
N GLU A 2 -0.15 -14.82 1.47
CA GLU A 2 -1.49 -14.99 0.90
C GLU A 2 -1.91 -13.64 0.33
N SER A 3 -1.74 -13.45 -0.98
CA SER A 3 -2.52 -12.48 -1.74
C SER A 3 -3.87 -13.13 -2.03
N GLU A 4 -4.97 -12.42 -1.82
CA GLU A 4 -6.35 -12.90 -2.02
C GLU A 4 -6.83 -13.94 -0.99
N ALA A 5 -7.10 -13.49 0.23
CA ALA A 5 -8.30 -13.96 0.89
C ALA A 5 -9.35 -12.86 0.74
N GLU A 6 -10.44 -13.17 0.05
CA GLU A 6 -11.64 -12.38 -0.17
C GLU A 6 -12.18 -11.73 1.13
N ILE A 7 -11.58 -10.64 1.57
CA ILE A 7 -12.17 -9.77 2.58
C ILE A 7 -13.10 -8.80 1.83
N GLU A 8 -14.28 -9.30 1.47
CA GLU A 8 -15.47 -8.53 1.08
C GLU A 8 -15.19 -7.25 0.27
N ARG A 9 -14.90 -7.41 -1.04
CA ARG A 9 -15.05 -6.41 -2.13
C ARG A 9 -14.67 -4.96 -1.79
N GLY A 10 -13.66 -4.78 -0.96
CA GLY A 10 -13.13 -3.49 -0.57
C GLY A 10 -11.64 -3.62 -0.58
N HIS A 11 -11.03 -3.33 -1.73
CA HIS A 11 -9.59 -3.37 -1.88
C HIS A 11 -9.02 -2.18 -1.10
N THR A 12 -8.31 -2.47 -0.01
CA THR A 12 -7.26 -1.57 0.47
C THR A 12 -6.07 -1.73 -0.46
N ASP A 13 -5.36 -0.65 -0.70
CA ASP A 13 -4.30 -0.65 -1.71
C ASP A 13 -3.18 -1.66 -1.40
N LEU A 14 -2.83 -1.88 -0.13
CA LEU A 14 -1.92 -2.95 0.27
C LEU A 14 -2.23 -3.49 1.67
N SER A 15 -2.32 -4.82 1.79
CA SER A 15 -2.30 -5.51 3.07
C SER A 15 -1.25 -6.61 3.08
N MET A 16 -0.48 -6.69 4.16
CA MET A 16 0.54 -7.69 4.39
C MET A 16 0.26 -8.36 5.74
N ILE A 17 -0.32 -9.56 5.69
CA ILE A 17 -0.69 -10.32 6.89
C ILE A 17 0.28 -11.49 7.07
N VAL A 18 0.84 -11.60 8.27
CA VAL A 18 1.81 -12.65 8.61
C VAL A 18 1.09 -13.98 8.74
N ARG A 19 1.64 -15.02 8.12
CA ARG A 19 1.10 -16.38 8.22
C ARG A 19 1.10 -16.86 9.68
N PRO A 20 0.09 -17.63 10.12
CA PRO A 20 -0.02 -18.10 11.50
C PRO A 20 1.23 -18.81 12.05
N ASP A 21 1.83 -19.70 11.26
CA ASP A 21 3.03 -20.49 11.60
C ASP A 21 4.31 -19.64 11.75
N MET A 22 4.30 -18.44 11.16
CA MET A 22 5.43 -17.51 11.18
C MET A 22 5.30 -16.44 12.27
N ARG A 23 4.25 -16.46 13.09
CA ARG A 23 4.03 -15.42 14.13
C ARG A 23 5.04 -15.45 15.27
N GLN A 24 5.81 -16.51 15.41
CA GLN A 24 6.99 -16.56 16.29
C GLN A 24 8.01 -15.46 15.94
N TYR A 25 8.13 -15.13 14.66
CA TYR A 25 8.90 -14.00 14.20
C TYR A 25 8.04 -12.75 14.39
N ARG A 26 8.52 -11.78 15.17
CA ARG A 26 7.77 -10.57 15.60
C ARG A 26 7.50 -9.57 14.46
N VAL A 27 7.20 -10.07 13.27
CA VAL A 27 6.84 -9.31 12.07
C VAL A 27 5.47 -8.67 12.29
N LEU A 28 5.32 -7.45 11.77
CA LEU A 28 4.09 -6.68 11.84
C LEU A 28 3.13 -7.10 10.74
N ASP A 29 1.83 -7.02 11.03
CA ASP A 29 0.80 -7.02 10.02
C ASP A 29 0.64 -5.57 9.54
N ILE A 30 0.69 -5.31 8.24
CA ILE A 30 0.68 -3.94 7.67
C ILE A 30 -0.56 -3.74 6.83
N LEU A 31 -1.21 -2.59 7.00
CA LEU A 31 -2.30 -2.12 6.17
C LEU A 31 -1.98 -0.72 5.65
N ILE A 32 -2.03 -0.52 4.35
CA ILE A 32 -1.76 0.77 3.71
C ILE A 32 -2.93 1.14 2.81
N GLU A 33 -3.36 2.39 2.92
CA GLU A 33 -4.31 3.04 2.02
C GLU A 33 -3.59 4.23 1.37
N PHE A 34 -3.54 4.22 0.05
CA PHE A 34 -2.92 5.23 -0.78
C PHE A 34 -3.99 6.17 -1.36
N LYS A 35 -3.65 7.46 -1.40
CA LYS A 35 -4.39 8.49 -2.12
C LYS A 35 -3.43 9.34 -2.92
N PHE A 36 -4.00 10.04 -3.89
CA PHE A 36 -3.25 10.92 -4.76
C PHE A 36 -3.91 12.30 -4.82
N VAL A 37 -3.06 13.33 -4.86
CA VAL A 37 -3.39 14.73 -5.11
C VAL A 37 -2.50 15.21 -6.26
N SER A 38 -3.10 15.73 -7.32
CA SER A 38 -2.35 16.35 -8.40
C SER A 38 -1.75 17.69 -7.93
N LEU A 39 -0.70 18.19 -8.57
CA LEU A 39 -0.15 19.52 -8.23
C LEU A 39 -1.17 20.64 -8.42
N ILE A 40 -2.02 20.50 -9.45
CA ILE A 40 -3.13 21.42 -9.72
C ILE A 40 -4.12 21.43 -8.55
N ASP A 41 -4.57 20.26 -8.09
CA ASP A 41 -5.50 20.15 -6.96
C ASP A 41 -4.86 20.60 -5.64
N ALA A 42 -3.54 20.45 -5.53
CA ALA A 42 -2.76 20.94 -4.40
C ALA A 42 -2.58 22.46 -4.40
N GLY A 43 -2.87 23.15 -5.51
CA GLY A 43 -2.59 24.57 -5.69
C GLY A 43 -1.10 24.90 -5.70
N VAL A 44 -0.25 23.93 -6.08
CA VAL A 44 1.21 24.06 -6.10
C VAL A 44 1.67 24.15 -7.56
N ASP A 45 2.59 25.06 -7.88
CA ASP A 45 3.14 25.14 -9.23
C ASP A 45 4.12 23.97 -9.50
N GLY A 46 4.22 23.56 -10.77
CA GLY A 46 5.07 22.43 -11.19
C GLY A 46 6.58 22.59 -10.94
N LYS A 47 7.02 23.72 -10.38
CA LYS A 47 8.43 24.03 -10.10
C LYS A 47 8.73 24.07 -8.59
N THR A 48 7.72 23.94 -7.73
CA THR A 48 7.90 24.02 -6.27
C THR A 48 8.36 22.75 -5.53
N PRO A 49 8.47 21.51 -6.10
CA PRO A 49 8.86 20.38 -5.25
C PRO A 49 10.31 20.43 -4.75
N GLU A 50 11.16 21.25 -5.38
CA GLU A 50 12.56 21.41 -5.01
C GLU A 50 12.70 22.31 -3.77
N GLY A 51 12.44 21.75 -2.58
CA GLY A 51 12.73 22.40 -1.29
C GLY A 51 11.61 22.38 -0.25
N MET A 52 10.49 21.67 -0.49
CA MET A 52 9.43 21.53 0.51
C MET A 52 9.91 20.65 1.68
N ASP A 53 9.91 21.22 2.90
CA ASP A 53 10.04 20.44 4.14
C ASP A 53 8.90 19.41 4.26
N GLU A 54 9.14 18.26 4.89
CA GLU A 54 8.18 17.14 5.02
C GLU A 54 6.82 17.57 5.63
N THR A 55 6.81 18.69 6.35
CA THR A 55 5.62 19.28 6.97
C THR A 55 4.76 20.11 6.00
N THR A 56 5.35 20.65 4.93
CA THR A 56 4.69 21.57 4.00
C THR A 56 3.54 20.90 3.24
N PRO A 57 3.71 19.69 2.66
CA PRO A 57 2.61 19.00 1.99
C PRO A 57 1.47 18.63 2.94
N ARG A 58 1.76 18.40 4.23
CA ARG A 58 0.73 18.02 5.23
C ARG A 58 -0.23 19.17 5.56
N ALA A 59 0.21 20.41 5.37
CA ALA A 59 -0.62 21.59 5.59
C ALA A 59 -1.63 21.84 4.45
N LEU A 60 -1.41 21.24 3.28
CA LEU A 60 -2.27 21.46 2.12
C LEU A 60 -3.69 20.92 2.35
N PRO A 61 -4.75 21.73 2.18
CA PRO A 61 -6.14 21.29 2.41
C PRO A 61 -6.53 20.07 1.58
N ALA A 62 -6.07 20.00 0.32
CA ALA A 62 -6.32 18.86 -0.57
C ALA A 62 -5.69 17.56 -0.02
N VAL A 63 -4.49 17.65 0.55
CA VAL A 63 -3.79 16.52 1.17
C VAL A 63 -4.53 16.06 2.43
N GLN A 64 -4.89 16.97 3.32
CA GLN A 64 -5.65 16.64 4.53
C GLN A 64 -7.00 16.00 4.22
N ALA A 65 -7.70 16.49 3.20
CA ALA A 65 -8.97 15.90 2.77
C ALA A 65 -8.79 14.46 2.26
N LYS A 66 -7.73 14.18 1.49
CA LYS A 66 -7.42 12.81 1.05
C LYS A 66 -6.94 11.93 2.20
N GLN A 67 -6.14 12.46 3.12
CA GLN A 67 -5.66 11.76 4.30
C GLN A 67 -6.83 11.26 5.15
N ARG A 68 -7.84 12.12 5.42
CA ARG A 68 -9.07 11.74 6.14
C ARG A 68 -9.83 10.62 5.43
N LYS A 69 -10.01 10.73 4.11
CA LYS A 69 -10.67 9.68 3.31
C LYS A 69 -9.93 8.35 3.38
N ALA A 70 -8.60 8.36 3.38
CA ALA A 70 -7.82 7.14 3.55
C ALA A 70 -7.97 6.56 4.97
N GLU A 71 -7.97 7.39 6.00
CA GLU A 71 -8.19 6.97 7.39
C GLU A 71 -9.58 6.34 7.59
N GLU A 72 -10.63 6.89 6.99
CA GLU A 72 -11.98 6.29 6.98
C GLU A 72 -11.96 4.87 6.37
N GLY A 73 -11.25 4.70 5.25
CA GLY A 73 -11.02 3.41 4.61
C GLY A 73 -10.29 2.42 5.52
N LEU A 74 -9.18 2.86 6.13
CA LEU A 74 -8.40 2.07 7.08
C LEU A 74 -9.22 1.65 8.30
N VAL A 75 -10.06 2.54 8.86
CA VAL A 75 -10.94 2.21 9.99
C VAL A 75 -11.91 1.10 9.60
N ARG A 76 -12.54 1.20 8.43
CA ARG A 76 -13.46 0.17 7.91
C ARG A 76 -12.74 -1.17 7.76
N TYR A 77 -11.57 -1.19 7.10
CA TYR A 77 -10.88 -2.44 6.79
C TYR A 77 -10.21 -3.07 8.02
N ARG A 78 -9.64 -2.25 8.92
CA ARG A 78 -9.13 -2.72 10.22
C ARG A 78 -10.20 -3.45 11.02
N LYS A 79 -11.45 -2.93 11.05
CA LYS A 79 -12.57 -3.62 11.73
C LYS A 79 -12.82 -5.00 11.12
N LYS A 80 -12.75 -5.14 9.79
CA LYS A 80 -12.91 -6.44 9.10
C LYS A 80 -11.78 -7.41 9.45
N LEU A 81 -10.54 -6.96 9.37
CA LEU A 81 -9.36 -7.77 9.73
C LEU A 81 -9.42 -8.24 11.18
N HIS A 82 -9.79 -7.34 12.10
CA HIS A 82 -9.93 -7.68 13.50
C HIS A 82 -11.06 -8.69 13.76
N ARG A 83 -12.20 -8.61 13.05
CA ARG A 83 -13.25 -9.64 13.13
C ARG A 83 -12.78 -11.02 12.67
N LYS A 84 -11.90 -11.07 11.66
CA LYS A 84 -11.42 -12.33 11.07
C LYS A 84 -10.30 -12.98 11.88
N PHE A 85 -9.36 -12.18 12.38
CA PHE A 85 -8.12 -12.68 12.99
C PHE A 85 -8.02 -12.38 14.49
N GLY A 86 -8.91 -11.56 15.05
CA GLY A 86 -8.91 -11.18 16.46
C GLY A 86 -7.68 -10.38 16.87
N ASP A 87 -7.27 -10.56 18.13
CA ASP A 87 -6.13 -9.86 18.75
C ASP A 87 -4.76 -10.41 18.32
N VAL A 88 -4.73 -11.48 17.52
CA VAL A 88 -3.46 -12.06 17.05
C VAL A 88 -2.71 -11.11 16.11
N LEU A 89 -3.42 -10.17 15.47
CA LEU A 89 -2.85 -9.23 14.52
C LEU A 89 -2.04 -8.15 15.22
N ARG A 90 -0.77 -8.03 14.83
CA ARG A 90 0.10 -6.90 15.18
C ARG A 90 -0.05 -5.81 14.13
N LEU A 91 -1.28 -5.34 13.95
CA LEU A 91 -1.66 -4.47 12.82
C LEU A 91 -1.15 -3.03 12.99
N LYS A 92 -0.44 -2.54 11.98
CA LYS A 92 -0.12 -1.13 11.78
C LYS A 92 -0.79 -0.62 10.51
N CYS A 93 -1.46 0.53 10.63
CA CYS A 93 -2.19 1.15 9.53
C CYS A 93 -1.48 2.44 9.11
N PHE A 94 -1.35 2.63 7.80
CA PHE A 94 -0.70 3.80 7.20
C PHE A 94 -1.62 4.41 6.16
N SER A 95 -1.87 5.71 6.28
CA SER A 95 -2.54 6.51 5.27
C SER A 95 -1.46 7.32 4.55
N VAL A 96 -1.33 7.09 3.24
CA VAL A 96 -0.28 7.67 2.41
C VAL A 96 -0.94 8.52 1.33
N VAL A 97 -0.60 9.80 1.28
CA VAL A 97 -1.05 10.70 0.22
C VAL A 97 0.16 11.12 -0.60
N ALA A 98 0.18 10.73 -1.86
CA ALA A 98 1.15 11.23 -2.82
C ALA A 98 0.67 12.56 -3.41
N VAL A 99 1.59 13.51 -3.56
CA VAL A 99 1.35 14.84 -4.12
C VAL A 99 2.30 15.02 -5.30
N GLY A 100 1.76 15.17 -6.51
CA GLY A 100 2.57 15.34 -7.72
C GLY A 100 3.40 14.09 -8.06
N PHE A 101 2.83 13.21 -8.86
CA PHE A 101 3.57 12.12 -9.51
C PHE A 101 3.80 12.50 -10.97
N ASP A 102 4.70 13.46 -11.21
CA ASP A 102 4.89 13.96 -12.57
C ASP A 102 5.54 12.90 -13.48
N LEU A 103 6.28 11.93 -12.93
CA LEU A 103 6.60 10.67 -13.63
C LEU A 103 6.98 9.52 -12.68
N VAL A 104 6.35 8.35 -12.86
CA VAL A 104 6.69 7.10 -12.16
C VAL A 104 6.84 5.99 -13.19
N VAL A 105 8.00 5.30 -13.18
CA VAL A 105 8.27 4.16 -14.06
C VAL A 105 8.60 2.94 -13.21
N PHE A 106 7.91 1.83 -13.45
CA PHE A 106 8.18 0.55 -12.80
C PHE A 106 8.34 -0.54 -13.86
N SER A 107 9.22 -1.50 -13.61
CA SER A 107 9.35 -2.69 -14.46
C SER A 107 9.52 -3.95 -13.61
N ARG A 108 9.01 -5.06 -14.14
CA ARG A 108 9.13 -6.36 -13.53
C ARG A 108 10.43 -7.01 -13.98
N PHE A 109 11.26 -7.42 -13.04
CA PHE A 109 12.37 -8.31 -13.32
C PHE A 109 11.86 -9.74 -13.58
N ARG A 110 12.17 -10.31 -14.75
CA ARG A 110 12.04 -11.75 -15.01
C ARG A 110 13.29 -12.26 -15.74
N PRO A 111 13.98 -13.29 -15.22
CA PRO A 111 15.02 -14.01 -15.95
C PRO A 111 14.44 -14.87 -17.07
N ILE A 112 15.18 -15.03 -18.16
CA ILE A 112 14.86 -15.99 -19.23
C ILE A 112 15.19 -17.39 -18.70
N SER A 113 14.19 -18.24 -18.51
CA SER A 113 14.43 -19.67 -18.26
C SER A 113 14.68 -20.36 -19.59
N GLY A 114 15.92 -20.79 -19.85
CA GLY A 114 16.26 -21.59 -21.03
C GLY A 114 15.47 -22.89 -21.08
N CYS A 115 14.98 -23.25 -22.27
CA CYS A 115 14.43 -24.57 -22.54
C CYS A 115 15.52 -25.62 -22.30
N CYS A 116 15.28 -26.54 -21.36
CA CYS A 116 15.97 -27.82 -21.34
C CYS A 116 15.11 -28.81 -22.16
N PRO A 117 15.50 -29.22 -23.38
CA PRO A 117 14.95 -30.42 -23.99
C PRO A 117 15.66 -31.61 -23.34
N GLY A 118 15.02 -32.24 -22.36
CA GLY A 118 15.58 -33.39 -21.65
C GLY A 118 14.73 -34.64 -21.83
N ASN A 119 15.17 -35.49 -22.74
CA ASN A 119 15.00 -36.95 -22.81
C ASN A 119 13.61 -37.54 -22.61
N ASP A 120 12.99 -37.93 -23.72
CA ASP A 120 12.18 -39.14 -23.75
C ASP A 120 13.06 -40.30 -24.26
N THR A 121 13.40 -41.22 -23.38
CA THR A 121 14.09 -42.48 -23.69
C THR A 121 13.45 -43.58 -22.86
N ARG A 122 12.42 -44.23 -23.40
CA ARG A 122 12.31 -45.69 -23.65
C ARG A 122 10.87 -46.11 -23.87
#